data_AF-A0A0U3QYE6-F1
#
_entry.id   AF-A0A0U3QYE6-F1
#
_cell.length_a   1.000
_cell.length_b   1.000
_cell.length_c   1.000
_cell.angle_alpha   90.00
_cell.angle_beta   90.00
_cell.angle_gamma   90.00
#
_symmetry.space_group_name_H-M   'P 1'
#
loop_
_entity.id
_entity.type
_entity.pdbx_description
1 polymer ?
#
loop_
_entity_poly.entity_id
_entity_poly.type
_entity_poly.pdbx_seq_one_letter_code
_entity_poly.pdbx_strand_id
1 'polypeptide(L)'
;MGRGILFGVLLVGGLLIGLVNAASGVSTQSCWTLWDHNGDVREWGQDELVWAGIHGQVLVCDGKFQRILTDTVYGTATAKGVTVIGRGIRKGSDISYAYVTYTRDGKIITAFADIPPYFG
;
A
#
# COMPACT_ATOMS: atom_id res chain seq x y z
N MET A 1 -38.35 30.54 -47.75
CA MET A 1 -37.74 29.22 -47.49
C MET A 1 -36.25 29.40 -47.22
N GLY A 2 -35.69 28.75 -46.18
CA GLY A 2 -34.26 28.37 -46.21
C GLY A 2 -33.26 28.94 -45.20
N ARG A 3 -33.63 29.53 -44.05
CA ARG A 3 -32.61 30.00 -43.06
C ARG A 3 -32.72 29.45 -41.63
N GLY A 4 -33.89 28.94 -41.22
CA GLY A 4 -34.07 28.39 -39.87
C GLY A 4 -33.56 26.95 -39.67
N ILE A 5 -33.47 26.16 -40.75
CA ILE A 5 -33.17 24.72 -40.67
C ILE A 5 -31.65 24.47 -40.57
N LEU A 6 -30.81 25.37 -41.10
CA LEU A 6 -29.35 25.23 -41.05
C LEU A 6 -28.75 25.42 -39.65
N PHE A 7 -29.35 26.26 -38.80
CA PHE A 7 -28.84 26.51 -37.45
C PHE A 7 -29.16 25.38 -36.46
N GLY A 8 -30.27 24.65 -36.67
CA GLY A 8 -30.64 23.50 -35.83
C GLY A 8 -29.71 22.29 -36.03
N VAL A 9 -29.29 22.03 -37.27
CA VAL A 9 -28.42 20.89 -37.59
C VAL A 9 -26.98 21.12 -37.08
N LEU A 10 -26.49 22.36 -37.11
CA LEU A 10 -25.15 22.71 -36.59
C LEU A 10 -25.05 22.59 -35.06
N LEU A 11 -26.09 22.96 -34.32
CA LEU A 11 -26.12 22.84 -32.86
C LEU A 11 -26.23 21.38 -32.39
N VAL A 12 -27.01 20.55 -33.09
CA VAL A 12 -27.13 19.12 -32.77
C VAL A 12 -25.87 18.35 -33.17
N GLY A 13 -25.24 18.71 -34.29
CA GLY A 13 -23.96 18.12 -34.72
C GLY A 13 -22.81 18.43 -33.75
N GLY A 14 -22.70 19.67 -33.27
CA GLY A 14 -21.67 20.06 -32.29
C GLY A 14 -21.85 19.39 -30.92
N LEU A 15 -23.10 19.22 -30.46
CA LEU A 15 -23.41 18.57 -29.19
C LEU A 15 -23.05 17.08 -29.20
N LEU A 16 -23.28 16.39 -30.32
CA LEU A 16 -22.94 14.97 -30.46
C LEU A 16 -21.43 14.73 -30.55
N ILE A 17 -20.66 15.60 -31.22
CA ILE A 17 -19.19 15.51 -31.26
C ILE A 17 -18.57 15.81 -29.88
N GLY A 18 -19.16 16.74 -29.11
CA GLY A 18 -18.76 17.00 -27.72
C GLY A 18 -19.03 15.82 -26.78
N LEU A 19 -20.14 15.11 -26.97
CA LEU A 19 -20.50 13.94 -26.14
C LEU A 19 -19.64 12.71 -26.45
N VAL A 20 -19.27 12.48 -27.72
CA VAL A 20 -18.37 11.38 -28.10
C VAL A 20 -16.95 11.61 -27.58
N ASN A 21 -16.45 12.86 -27.58
CA ASN A 21 -15.13 13.17 -27.02
C ASN A 21 -15.08 13.09 -25.48
N ALA A 22 -16.20 13.25 -24.78
CA ALA A 22 -16.29 13.01 -23.34
C ALA A 22 -16.39 11.51 -22.98
N ALA A 23 -16.84 10.67 -23.91
CA ALA A 23 -16.90 9.21 -23.76
C ALA A 23 -15.55 8.52 -24.04
N SER A 24 -14.66 9.16 -24.80
CA SER A 24 -13.21 8.90 -24.74
C SER A 24 -12.57 9.64 -23.57
N GLY A 25 -13.23 9.56 -22.40
CA GLY A 25 -12.57 9.70 -21.13
C GLY A 25 -11.45 8.66 -21.13
N VAL A 26 -10.26 9.12 -21.49
CA VAL A 26 -9.02 8.46 -21.13
C VAL A 26 -9.11 8.40 -19.61
N SER A 27 -9.64 7.31 -19.08
CA SER A 27 -9.32 6.87 -17.73
C SER A 27 -7.82 6.65 -17.81
N THR A 28 -7.05 7.73 -17.63
CA THR A 28 -5.63 7.64 -17.37
C THR A 28 -5.59 6.78 -16.13
N GLN A 29 -5.25 5.50 -16.33
CA GLN A 29 -5.22 4.50 -15.28
C GLN A 29 -4.42 5.10 -14.14
N SER A 30 -5.13 5.56 -13.09
CA SER A 30 -4.50 6.42 -12.08
C SER A 30 -3.87 5.46 -11.10
N CYS A 31 -2.63 5.11 -11.41
CA CYS A 31 -1.84 4.23 -10.59
C CYS A 31 -1.02 5.07 -9.61
N TRP A 32 -1.14 4.77 -8.34
CA TRP A 32 -0.31 5.34 -7.29
C TRP A 32 0.27 4.23 -6.42
N THR A 33 1.35 4.54 -5.72
CA THR A 33 1.95 3.66 -4.72
C THR A 33 1.66 4.20 -3.33
N LEU A 34 1.15 3.35 -2.45
CA LEU A 34 0.90 3.69 -1.05
C LEU A 34 1.68 2.72 -0.15
N TRP A 35 2.18 3.20 0.98
CA TRP A 35 2.81 2.35 1.98
C TRP A 35 1.74 1.61 2.77
N ASP A 36 1.83 0.28 2.81
CA ASP A 36 1.05 -0.57 3.69
C ASP A 36 1.93 -1.08 4.84
N HIS A 37 1.34 -1.08 6.04
CA HIS A 37 1.98 -1.42 7.30
C HIS A 37 1.30 -2.67 7.86
N ASN A 38 1.50 -3.83 7.22
CA ASN A 38 1.00 -5.07 7.80
C ASN A 38 1.93 -5.48 8.96
N GLY A 39 1.36 -5.78 10.12
CA GLY A 39 2.15 -6.09 11.32
C GLY A 39 1.58 -7.31 12.00
N ASP A 40 2.35 -8.40 12.02
CA ASP A 40 1.89 -9.68 12.56
C ASP A 40 1.83 -9.67 14.10
N VAL A 41 2.59 -8.80 14.78
CA VAL A 41 2.51 -8.62 16.23
C VAL A 41 2.59 -7.15 16.62
N ARG A 42 1.46 -6.62 17.12
CA ARG A 42 1.34 -5.29 17.73
C ARG A 42 0.98 -5.48 19.20
N GLU A 43 1.90 -5.11 20.10
CA GLU A 43 1.63 -5.09 21.53
C GLU A 43 1.71 -3.64 22.01
N TRP A 44 0.54 -3.07 22.33
CA TRP A 44 0.37 -1.67 22.68
C TRP A 44 -0.19 -1.54 24.10
N GLY A 45 0.48 -0.72 24.91
CA GLY A 45 0.02 -0.17 26.19
C GLY A 45 0.32 1.33 26.24
N GLN A 46 -0.21 2.05 27.23
CA GLN A 46 0.03 3.50 27.35
C GLN A 46 1.53 3.86 27.47
N ASP A 47 2.32 2.99 28.10
CA ASP A 47 3.76 3.19 28.33
C ASP A 47 4.64 2.23 27.52
N GLU A 48 4.04 1.36 26.72
CA GLU A 48 4.75 0.30 26.02
C GLU A 48 4.28 0.16 24.58
N LEU A 49 5.23 0.26 23.66
CA LEU A 49 5.00 -0.01 22.25
C LEU A 49 6.05 -0.99 21.77
N VAL A 50 5.64 -2.20 21.46
CA VAL A 50 6.46 -3.19 20.78
C VAL A 50 5.80 -3.56 19.46
N TRP A 51 6.61 -3.51 18.40
CA TRP A 51 6.14 -3.78 17.06
C TRP A 51 7.22 -4.46 16.22
N ALA A 52 6.86 -5.61 15.65
CA ALA A 52 7.54 -6.21 14.50
C ALA A 52 6.53 -6.23 13.34
N GLY A 53 6.97 -5.84 12.15
CA GLY A 53 6.08 -5.79 11.00
C GLY A 53 6.82 -5.72 9.68
N ILE A 54 6.02 -5.60 8.62
CA ILE A 54 6.48 -5.41 7.26
C ILE A 54 6.06 -4.03 6.78
N HIS A 55 6.96 -3.35 6.07
CA HIS A 55 6.64 -2.22 5.23
C HIS A 55 6.73 -2.67 3.79
N GLY A 56 5.75 -2.31 2.98
CA GLY A 56 5.83 -2.46 1.53
C GLY A 56 4.96 -1.44 0.83
N GLN A 57 5.30 -1.09 -0.39
CA GLN A 57 4.42 -0.33 -1.24
C GLN A 57 3.42 -1.26 -1.91
N VAL A 58 2.17 -0.81 -2.00
CA VAL A 58 1.13 -1.43 -2.81
C VAL A 58 0.85 -0.57 -4.03
N LEU A 59 0.70 -1.21 -5.18
CA LEU A 59 0.23 -0.56 -6.39
C LEU A 59 -1.30 -0.60 -6.40
N VAL A 60 -1.91 0.57 -6.42
CA VAL A 60 -3.36 0.74 -6.54
C VAL A 60 -3.63 1.51 -7.82
N CYS A 61 -4.47 0.95 -8.68
CA CYS A 61 -4.90 1.58 -9.93
C CYS A 61 -6.43 1.66 -9.92
N ASP A 62 -6.98 2.82 -10.28
CA ASP A 62 -8.42 3.08 -10.33
C ASP A 62 -9.14 2.73 -9.00
N GLY A 63 -8.48 3.03 -7.88
CA GLY A 63 -8.97 2.74 -6.53
C GLY A 63 -8.97 1.25 -6.16
N LYS A 64 -8.42 0.37 -7.00
CA LYS A 64 -8.34 -1.08 -6.75
C LYS A 64 -6.91 -1.53 -6.49
N PHE A 65 -6.73 -2.33 -5.44
CA PHE A 65 -5.48 -3.04 -5.18
C PHE A 65 -5.10 -3.90 -6.39
N GLN A 66 -3.87 -3.73 -6.87
CA GLN A 66 -3.32 -4.53 -7.96
C GLN A 66 -2.36 -5.59 -7.42
N ARG A 67 -1.33 -5.14 -6.69
CA ARG A 67 -0.27 -6.00 -6.16
C ARG A 67 0.56 -5.29 -5.09
N ILE A 68 1.27 -6.07 -4.29
CA ILE A 68 2.38 -5.60 -3.46
C ILE A 68 3.62 -5.46 -4.37
N LEU A 69 4.38 -4.38 -4.23
CA LEU A 69 5.67 -4.18 -4.87
C LEU A 69 6.74 -4.89 -4.04
N THR A 70 7.07 -6.13 -4.40
CA THR A 70 7.94 -7.02 -3.60
C THR A 70 9.37 -6.49 -3.41
N ASP A 71 9.86 -5.67 -4.34
CA ASP A 71 11.14 -4.96 -4.26
C ASP A 71 11.18 -3.89 -3.16
N THR A 72 10.01 -3.41 -2.74
CA THR A 72 9.86 -2.40 -1.67
C THR A 72 9.54 -3.01 -0.32
N VAL A 73 9.31 -4.32 -0.24
CA VAL A 73 8.99 -4.99 1.02
C VAL A 73 10.23 -5.02 1.89
N TYR A 74 10.16 -4.63 3.16
CA TYR A 74 11.22 -4.82 4.14
C TYR A 74 10.66 -5.00 5.54
N GLY A 75 11.40 -5.73 6.37
CA GLY A 75 11.07 -5.92 7.78
C GLY A 75 11.39 -4.68 8.61
N THR A 76 10.59 -4.41 9.63
CA THR A 76 10.80 -3.29 10.54
C THR A 76 10.41 -3.68 11.96
N ALA A 77 11.13 -3.09 12.92
CA ALA A 77 11.09 -3.50 14.31
C ALA A 77 11.30 -2.27 15.22
N THR A 78 10.27 -1.90 15.97
CA THR A 78 10.27 -0.74 16.87
C THR A 78 9.88 -1.18 18.27
N ALA A 79 10.59 -0.65 19.27
CA ALA A 79 10.28 -0.88 20.67
C ALA A 79 10.51 0.39 21.49
N LYS A 80 9.54 0.77 22.32
CA LYS A 80 9.56 1.90 23.25
C LYS A 80 8.98 1.44 24.59
N GLY A 81 9.61 1.85 25.68
CA GLY A 81 9.17 1.48 27.04
C GLY A 81 9.69 0.15 27.55
N VAL A 82 10.44 -0.60 26.73
CA VAL A 82 11.08 -1.88 27.11
C VAL A 82 12.59 -1.89 26.88
N THR A 83 13.28 -2.78 27.59
CA THR A 83 14.70 -3.06 27.34
C THR A 83 14.85 -3.96 26.13
N VAL A 84 15.39 -3.42 25.04
CA VAL A 84 15.66 -4.18 23.81
C VAL A 84 16.97 -4.95 23.96
N ILE A 85 16.92 -6.25 23.69
CA ILE A 85 18.09 -7.14 23.68
C ILE A 85 18.58 -7.35 22.25
N GLY A 86 17.67 -7.33 21.27
CA GLY A 86 18.02 -7.46 19.85
C GLY A 86 16.87 -7.08 18.94
N ARG A 87 17.18 -6.64 17.73
CA ARG A 87 16.18 -6.40 16.67
C ARG A 87 16.85 -6.47 15.31
N GLY A 88 16.07 -6.79 14.30
CA GLY A 88 16.56 -6.74 12.92
C GLY A 88 15.69 -7.52 11.95
N ILE A 89 16.30 -7.84 10.83
CA ILE A 89 15.69 -8.61 9.75
C ILE A 89 16.58 -9.84 9.53
N ARG A 90 15.96 -11.01 9.43
CA ARG A 90 16.63 -12.21 8.92
C ARG A 90 16.12 -12.46 7.51
N LYS A 91 17.03 -12.50 6.56
CA LYS A 91 16.75 -12.87 5.17
C LYS A 91 17.29 -14.28 4.92
N GLY A 92 16.42 -15.19 4.50
CA GLY A 92 16.78 -16.55 4.08
C GLY A 92 16.33 -16.81 2.65
N SER A 93 16.69 -17.98 2.09
CA SER A 93 16.17 -18.47 0.80
C SER A 93 14.76 -19.05 0.89
N ASP A 94 14.33 -19.44 2.09
CA ASP A 94 13.06 -20.12 2.32
C ASP A 94 12.11 -19.28 3.19
N ILE A 95 12.67 -18.51 4.14
CA ILE A 95 11.91 -17.67 5.08
C ILE A 95 12.67 -16.37 5.32
N SER A 96 11.96 -15.24 5.26
CA SER A 96 12.44 -13.95 5.71
C SER A 96 11.50 -13.39 6.78
N TYR A 97 12.03 -12.77 7.83
CA TYR A 97 11.22 -12.20 8.91
C TYR A 97 11.89 -11.00 9.59
N ALA A 98 11.08 -10.10 10.13
CA ALA A 98 11.50 -9.07 11.08
C ALA A 98 11.38 -9.61 12.51
N TYR A 99 12.24 -9.15 13.42
CA TYR A 99 12.13 -9.51 14.83
C TYR A 99 12.53 -8.38 15.77
N VAL A 100 11.96 -8.40 16.98
CA VAL A 100 12.43 -7.64 18.13
C VAL A 100 12.37 -8.50 19.39
N THR A 101 13.51 -8.67 20.03
CA THR A 101 13.69 -9.36 21.31
C THR A 101 13.87 -8.33 22.41
N TYR A 102 13.07 -8.45 23.46
CA TYR A 102 12.99 -7.47 24.54
C TYR A 102 12.67 -8.14 25.88
N THR A 103 13.00 -7.46 26.97
CA THR A 103 12.63 -7.88 28.33
C THR A 103 11.37 -7.15 28.78
N ARG A 104 10.37 -7.90 29.26
CA ARG A 104 9.16 -7.39 29.94
C ARG A 104 8.92 -8.22 31.19
N ASP A 105 8.71 -7.57 32.33
CA ASP A 105 8.44 -8.23 33.63
C ASP A 105 9.46 -9.33 33.99
N GLY A 106 10.74 -9.06 33.72
CA GLY A 106 11.83 -10.02 33.95
C GLY A 106 11.88 -11.21 32.98
N LYS A 107 11.00 -11.25 31.97
CA LYS A 107 10.95 -12.30 30.94
C LYS A 107 11.50 -11.78 29.62
N ILE A 108 12.19 -12.65 28.89
CA ILE A 108 12.62 -12.39 27.52
C ILE A 108 11.50 -12.80 26.59
N ILE A 109 11.04 -11.88 25.75
CA ILE A 109 9.99 -12.07 24.75
C ILE A 109 10.57 -11.70 23.38
N THR A 110 10.13 -12.39 22.33
CA THR A 110 10.46 -12.00 20.95
C THR A 110 9.19 -11.90 20.12
N ALA A 111 8.99 -10.76 19.48
CA ALA A 111 7.97 -10.56 18.48
C ALA A 111 8.57 -10.81 17.09
N PHE A 112 7.81 -11.45 16.21
CA PHE A 112 8.18 -11.78 14.84
C PHE A 112 7.13 -11.24 13.87
N ALA A 113 7.58 -10.90 12.66
CA ALA A 113 6.70 -10.68 11.53
C ALA A 113 7.29 -11.35 10.30
N ASP A 114 6.52 -12.23 9.68
CA ASP A 114 6.94 -12.92 8.48
C ASP A 114 6.94 -11.92 7.33
N ILE A 115 7.94 -12.03 6.47
CA ILE A 115 8.06 -11.20 5.27
C ILE A 115 7.65 -12.09 4.09
N PRO A 116 6.40 -11.93 3.57
CA PRO A 116 5.93 -12.66 2.40
C PRO A 116 6.89 -12.44 1.23
N PRO A 117 7.00 -13.43 0.35
CA PRO A 117 8.25 -13.83 -0.26
C PRO A 117 8.96 -12.65 -0.92
N TYR A 118 10.16 -12.40 -0.39
CA TYR A 118 11.26 -11.71 -1.06
C TYR A 118 11.85 -12.55 -2.21
N PHE A 119 11.04 -13.41 -2.83
CA PHE A 119 11.46 -14.37 -3.86
C PHE A 119 10.76 -14.07 -5.18
N GLY A 120 11.59 -13.75 -6.17
CA GLY A 120 11.28 -14.04 -7.56
C GLY A 120 11.49 -15.50 -7.89
#